data_AF-A0A2W7BNF2-F1
#
_entry.id   AF-A0A2W7BNF2-F1
#
_cell.length_a   1.000
_cell.length_b   1.000
_cell.length_c   1.000
_cell.angle_alpha   90.00
_cell.angle_beta   90.00
_cell.angle_gamma   90.00
#
_symmetry.space_group_name_H-M   'P 1'
#
loop_
_entity.id
_entity.type
_entity.pdbx_description
1 polymer ?
#
loop_
_entity_poly.entity_id
_entity_poly.type
_entity_poly.pdbx_seq_one_letter_code
_entity_poly.pdbx_strand_id
1 'polypeptide(L)'
;MTKILGYNLWVSATVAIAGTLVLGVHKSEAVTFNFNPQVGTSQAAINSFTQAGNLWSSILTDNATINIDIGFNSLGGNAIANTQYTKETISYTDFRNALTADATSSDDATAIANLPTGSSFALWINLTGDNPNGAASLTPYLDSDGSDNNSTIRLTTANIKALGLSTSQTSDASISFNSNVSFDFDRSDGISAGSYDFVGMAAHEIGHALGFISGVNILDYNPNHSSNNLTYVNSFDLFRFSSQSYNQGKNTLDWTADPRDKYFSLDGGTTVMVADAFSTGVLHGDGYDPG
;
A
#
# COMPACT_ATOMS: atom_id res chain seq x y z
N MET A 1 15.38 18.92 17.64
CA MET A 1 14.46 19.31 16.55
C MET A 1 14.97 18.66 15.25
N THR A 2 15.20 17.35 15.31
CA THR A 2 15.99 16.61 14.32
C THR A 2 15.40 15.20 14.28
N LYS A 3 14.42 15.01 13.42
CA LYS A 3 13.82 13.72 12.98
C LYS A 3 12.77 14.03 11.91
N ILE A 4 13.15 14.86 10.94
CA ILE A 4 12.43 15.03 9.69
C ILE A 4 13.42 14.55 8.62
N LEU A 5 12.99 13.53 7.87
CA LEU A 5 13.64 12.92 6.69
C LEU A 5 14.85 12.03 6.96
N GLY A 6 14.78 10.80 6.44
CA GLY A 6 15.97 10.21 5.82
C GLY A 6 16.42 8.82 6.24
N TYR A 7 15.69 8.05 7.05
CA TYR A 7 16.10 6.68 7.35
C TYR A 7 14.96 5.69 7.25
N ASN A 8 15.17 4.68 6.39
CA ASN A 8 14.49 3.38 6.29
C ASN A 8 13.45 3.16 5.17
N LEU A 9 13.66 3.70 3.97
CA LEU A 9 12.94 3.25 2.75
C LEU A 9 13.80 2.42 1.79
N TRP A 10 14.85 1.79 2.30
CA TRP A 10 15.68 0.85 1.55
C TRP A 10 16.06 -0.34 2.43
N VAL A 11 15.17 -1.33 2.52
CA VAL A 11 15.57 -2.71 2.83
C VAL A 11 15.47 -3.51 1.53
N SER A 12 16.58 -3.45 0.78
CA SER A 12 17.17 -4.55 0.03
C SER A 12 16.26 -5.50 -0.76
N ALA A 13 15.80 -5.07 -1.95
CA ALA A 13 15.51 -6.02 -3.02
C ALA A 13 16.84 -6.49 -3.65
N THR A 14 17.49 -7.48 -3.03
CA THR A 14 18.60 -8.22 -3.66
C THR A 14 18.07 -9.56 -4.16
N VAL A 15 17.54 -9.58 -5.38
CA VAL A 15 17.31 -10.84 -6.10
C VAL A 15 18.59 -11.16 -6.88
N ALA A 16 19.26 -12.25 -6.50
CA ALA A 16 20.42 -12.77 -7.22
C ALA A 16 19.98 -13.34 -8.58
N ILE A 17 20.34 -12.66 -9.67
CA ILE A 17 20.13 -13.17 -11.03
C ILE A 17 21.27 -14.12 -11.38
N ALA A 18 20.95 -15.40 -11.62
CA ALA A 18 21.82 -16.34 -12.31
C ALA A 18 21.06 -16.98 -13.48
N GLY A 19 21.55 -16.75 -14.69
CA GLY A 19 21.24 -17.57 -15.88
C GLY A 19 20.65 -16.80 -17.06
N THR A 20 21.50 -16.48 -18.04
CA THR A 20 21.09 -15.96 -19.34
C THR A 20 20.53 -17.09 -20.23
N LEU A 21 19.30 -16.94 -20.71
CA LEU A 21 18.84 -17.56 -21.94
C LEU A 21 18.00 -16.54 -22.72
N VAL A 22 18.53 -16.03 -23.83
CA VAL A 22 17.81 -15.10 -24.72
C VAL A 22 17.00 -15.92 -25.72
N LEU A 23 15.67 -15.91 -25.59
CA LEU A 23 14.73 -16.14 -26.71
C LEU A 23 13.41 -15.40 -26.43
N GLY A 24 13.07 -14.45 -27.32
CA GLY A 24 11.76 -13.79 -27.40
C GLY A 24 11.68 -12.41 -26.75
N VAL A 25 11.79 -11.34 -27.53
CA VAL A 25 11.30 -10.01 -27.11
C VAL A 25 9.78 -10.06 -27.14
N HIS A 26 9.17 -10.48 -26.04
CA HIS A 26 7.83 -10.03 -25.72
C HIS A 26 7.98 -8.56 -25.30
N LYS A 27 7.36 -7.63 -26.02
CA LYS A 27 7.17 -6.28 -25.50
C LYS A 27 6.45 -6.44 -24.16
N SER A 28 7.15 -6.08 -23.09
CA SER A 28 6.69 -6.03 -21.71
C SER A 28 5.27 -5.48 -21.65
N GLU A 29 4.31 -6.28 -21.19
CA GLU A 29 3.09 -5.73 -20.64
C GLU A 29 3.53 -5.13 -19.29
N ALA A 30 3.66 -3.82 -19.24
CA ALA A 30 4.04 -3.09 -18.03
C ALA A 30 2.92 -2.11 -17.73
N VAL A 31 2.75 -1.81 -16.44
CA VAL A 31 1.77 -0.80 -16.02
C VAL A 31 2.06 0.51 -16.74
N THR A 32 1.02 1.13 -17.28
CA THR A 32 1.11 2.41 -17.98
C THR A 32 0.44 3.48 -17.12
N PHE A 33 1.17 4.55 -16.86
CA PHE A 33 0.61 5.72 -16.18
C PHE A 33 0.17 6.77 -17.18
N ASN A 34 -1.08 7.19 -17.08
CA ASN A 34 -1.62 8.34 -17.77
C ASN A 34 -1.78 9.50 -16.77
N PHE A 35 -0.86 10.47 -16.84
CA PHE A 35 -0.89 11.64 -15.98
C PHE A 35 -1.70 12.77 -16.60
N ASN A 36 -2.71 13.26 -15.88
CA ASN A 36 -3.54 14.40 -16.28
C ASN A 36 -3.15 15.63 -15.47
N PRO A 37 -2.28 16.52 -15.97
CA PRO A 37 -1.84 17.68 -15.21
C PRO A 37 -2.94 18.73 -15.06
N GLN A 38 -3.15 19.18 -13.84
CA GLN A 38 -3.96 20.35 -13.54
C GLN A 38 -3.32 21.60 -14.16
N VAL A 39 -4.15 22.56 -14.54
CA VAL A 39 -3.71 23.86 -15.07
C VAL A 39 -2.75 24.52 -14.06
N GLY A 40 -1.58 24.95 -14.55
CA GLY A 40 -0.54 25.58 -13.73
C GLY A 40 0.54 24.63 -13.21
N THR A 41 0.39 23.31 -13.39
CA THR A 41 1.44 22.34 -13.05
C THR A 41 2.68 22.59 -13.91
N SER A 42 3.84 22.78 -13.27
CA SER A 42 5.09 23.07 -13.99
C SER A 42 5.55 21.88 -14.82
N GLN A 43 6.24 22.14 -15.94
CA GLN A 43 6.78 21.06 -16.78
C GLN A 43 7.81 20.20 -16.02
N ALA A 44 8.58 20.81 -15.11
CA ALA A 44 9.51 20.08 -14.25
C ALA A 44 8.79 19.06 -13.36
N ALA A 45 7.65 19.43 -12.76
CA ALA A 45 6.83 18.52 -11.98
C ALA A 45 6.23 17.41 -12.87
N ILE A 46 5.68 17.74 -14.04
CA ILE A 46 5.14 16.74 -14.99
C ILE A 46 6.21 15.72 -15.41
N ASN A 47 7.41 16.19 -15.75
CA ASN A 47 8.53 15.33 -16.10
C ASN A 47 8.94 14.44 -14.92
N SER A 48 8.88 14.97 -13.70
CA SER A 48 9.26 14.22 -12.49
C SER A 48 8.23 13.16 -12.11
N PHE A 49 6.93 13.46 -12.24
CA PHE A 49 5.87 12.44 -12.16
C PHE A 49 6.04 11.36 -13.22
N THR A 50 6.37 11.75 -14.45
CA THR A 50 6.63 10.79 -15.54
C THR A 50 7.81 9.87 -15.20
N GLN A 51 8.90 10.43 -14.66
CA GLN A 51 10.05 9.65 -14.19
C GLN A 51 9.65 8.70 -13.05
N ALA A 52 8.88 9.18 -12.07
CA ALA A 52 8.38 8.37 -10.97
C ALA A 52 7.47 7.22 -11.45
N GLY A 53 6.58 7.47 -12.39
CA GLY A 53 5.77 6.45 -13.05
C GLY A 53 6.64 5.40 -13.76
N ASN A 54 7.68 5.83 -14.47
CA ASN A 54 8.61 4.91 -15.14
C ASN A 54 9.39 4.02 -14.15
N LEU A 55 9.68 4.49 -12.94
CA LEU A 55 10.28 3.64 -11.90
C LEU A 55 9.34 2.48 -11.55
N TRP A 56 8.05 2.76 -11.35
CA TRP A 56 7.05 1.72 -11.11
C TRP A 56 6.85 0.80 -12.32
N SER A 57 6.73 1.36 -13.52
CA SER A 57 6.61 0.58 -14.78
C SER A 57 7.83 -0.31 -15.06
N SER A 58 8.99 -0.04 -14.45
CA SER A 58 10.17 -0.88 -14.60
C SER A 58 10.16 -2.14 -13.72
N ILE A 59 9.26 -2.19 -12.73
CA ILE A 59 9.19 -3.26 -11.72
C ILE A 59 7.88 -4.05 -11.87
N LEU A 60 6.77 -3.36 -12.17
CA LEU A 60 5.44 -3.97 -12.26
C LEU A 60 5.15 -4.49 -13.67
N THR A 61 4.63 -5.71 -13.75
CA THR A 61 4.39 -6.45 -15.00
C THR A 61 2.92 -6.58 -15.38
N ASP A 62 2.01 -6.01 -14.59
CA ASP A 62 0.57 -6.05 -14.90
C ASP A 62 0.22 -5.11 -16.03
N ASN A 63 -0.64 -5.56 -16.94
CA ASN A 63 -1.15 -4.75 -18.04
C ASN A 63 -2.32 -3.87 -17.60
N ALA A 64 -2.02 -2.85 -16.81
CA ALA A 64 -3.00 -1.88 -16.34
C ALA A 64 -2.67 -0.46 -16.80
N THR A 65 -3.71 0.31 -17.14
CA THR A 65 -3.58 1.76 -17.34
C THR A 65 -4.12 2.49 -16.12
N ILE A 66 -3.23 3.18 -15.41
CA ILE A 66 -3.54 3.93 -14.20
C ILE A 66 -3.60 5.42 -14.55
N ASN A 67 -4.76 6.04 -14.32
CA ASN A 67 -5.01 7.45 -14.58
C ASN A 67 -4.82 8.24 -13.29
N ILE A 68 -3.91 9.22 -13.29
CA ILE A 68 -3.59 10.03 -12.10
C ILE A 68 -3.67 11.51 -12.45
N ASP A 69 -4.51 12.25 -11.73
CA ASP A 69 -4.60 13.71 -11.85
C ASP A 69 -3.48 14.36 -11.01
N ILE A 70 -2.53 15.03 -11.66
CA ILE A 70 -1.34 15.57 -11.00
C ILE A 70 -1.39 17.09 -10.85
N GLY A 71 -0.88 17.60 -9.74
CA GLY A 71 -0.86 19.02 -9.42
C GLY A 71 0.45 19.49 -8.80
N PHE A 72 0.81 20.75 -9.06
CA PHE A 72 1.89 21.45 -8.36
C PHE A 72 1.46 22.87 -8.03
N ASN A 73 0.79 23.03 -6.89
CA ASN A 73 0.08 24.24 -6.50
C ASN A 73 0.25 24.50 -5.00
N SER A 74 -0.04 25.70 -4.53
CA SER A 74 -0.03 25.98 -3.08
C SER A 74 -1.14 25.19 -2.40
N LEU A 75 -0.78 24.25 -1.51
CA LEU A 75 -1.75 23.40 -0.79
C LEU A 75 -2.31 24.04 0.49
N GLY A 76 -1.73 25.17 0.92
CA GLY A 76 -2.04 25.75 2.23
C GLY A 76 -1.48 24.92 3.39
N GLY A 77 -1.33 25.55 4.56
CA GLY A 77 -0.76 24.87 5.74
C GLY A 77 0.66 24.33 5.52
N ASN A 78 0.97 23.22 6.21
CA ASN A 78 2.31 22.60 6.23
C ASN A 78 2.42 21.31 5.40
N ALA A 79 1.41 20.98 4.58
CA ALA A 79 1.45 19.78 3.75
C ALA A 79 2.54 19.90 2.67
N ILE A 80 3.34 18.85 2.49
CA ILE A 80 4.38 18.79 1.45
C ILE A 80 3.79 18.22 0.15
N ALA A 81 3.00 17.16 0.29
CA ALA A 81 2.21 16.54 -0.75
C ALA A 81 0.85 16.12 -0.18
N ASN A 82 -0.10 15.85 -1.07
CA ASN A 82 -1.38 15.27 -0.75
C ASN A 82 -1.74 14.27 -1.84
N THR A 83 -2.09 13.06 -1.43
CA THR A 83 -2.56 12.00 -2.32
C THR A 83 -3.96 11.58 -1.92
N GLN A 84 -4.85 11.55 -2.89
CA GLN A 84 -6.18 10.99 -2.78
C GLN A 84 -6.29 9.87 -3.80
N TYR A 85 -6.87 8.75 -3.40
CA TYR A 85 -7.07 7.59 -4.26
C TYR A 85 -8.49 7.08 -4.11
N THR A 86 -9.06 6.62 -5.23
CA THR A 86 -10.42 6.10 -5.25
C THR A 86 -10.39 4.64 -4.81
N LYS A 87 -11.36 4.26 -3.98
CA LYS A 87 -11.45 2.90 -3.41
C LYS A 87 -12.80 2.28 -3.63
N GLU A 88 -12.83 0.99 -3.90
CA GLU A 88 -14.04 0.17 -3.88
C GLU A 88 -13.85 -1.00 -2.92
N THR A 89 -14.97 -1.52 -2.41
CA THR A 89 -14.98 -2.69 -1.52
C THR A 89 -15.59 -3.85 -2.29
N ILE A 90 -14.89 -4.98 -2.33
CA ILE A 90 -15.37 -6.23 -2.93
C ILE A 90 -15.35 -7.35 -1.89
N SER A 91 -16.02 -8.48 -2.17
CA SER A 91 -15.93 -9.65 -1.31
C SER A 91 -14.52 -10.24 -1.34
N TYR A 92 -14.08 -10.82 -0.22
CA TYR A 92 -12.80 -11.52 -0.16
C TYR A 92 -12.74 -12.68 -1.17
N THR A 93 -13.87 -13.38 -1.36
CA THR A 93 -14.00 -14.45 -2.37
C THR A 93 -13.72 -13.94 -3.78
N ASP A 94 -14.31 -12.80 -4.17
CA ASP A 94 -14.11 -12.23 -5.50
C ASP A 94 -12.67 -11.74 -5.68
N PHE A 95 -12.10 -11.10 -4.66
CA PHE A 95 -10.69 -10.72 -4.65
C PHE A 95 -9.77 -11.93 -4.88
N ARG A 96 -9.94 -12.99 -4.08
CA ARG A 96 -9.10 -14.19 -4.16
C ARG A 96 -9.24 -14.89 -5.50
N ASN A 97 -10.46 -14.95 -6.06
CA ASN A 97 -10.71 -15.52 -7.38
C ASN A 97 -10.02 -14.71 -8.49
N ALA A 98 -10.11 -13.37 -8.44
CA ALA A 98 -9.44 -12.49 -9.40
C ALA A 98 -7.91 -12.65 -9.32
N LEU A 99 -7.35 -12.60 -8.11
CA LEU A 99 -5.92 -12.82 -7.88
C LEU A 99 -5.46 -14.21 -8.39
N THR A 100 -6.28 -15.24 -8.20
CA THR A 100 -5.98 -16.60 -8.71
C THR A 100 -6.01 -16.66 -10.23
N ALA A 101 -6.93 -15.96 -10.88
CA ALA A 101 -7.04 -15.92 -12.33
C ALA A 101 -5.90 -15.12 -12.98
N ASP A 102 -5.37 -14.15 -12.26
CA ASP A 102 -4.32 -13.23 -12.71
C ASP A 102 -2.88 -13.73 -12.39
N ALA A 103 -2.75 -14.83 -11.65
CA ALA A 103 -1.45 -15.34 -11.21
C ALA A 103 -0.51 -15.71 -12.37
N THR A 104 0.67 -15.10 -12.43
CA THR A 104 1.67 -15.36 -13.48
C THR A 104 3.05 -15.75 -12.95
N SER A 105 3.33 -15.49 -11.67
CA SER A 105 4.64 -15.70 -11.04
C SER A 105 4.64 -16.78 -9.95
N SER A 106 5.84 -17.20 -9.53
CA SER A 106 6.00 -18.09 -8.37
C SER A 106 5.59 -17.43 -7.05
N ASP A 107 5.72 -16.11 -6.98
CA ASP A 107 5.35 -15.32 -5.82
C ASP A 107 3.83 -15.25 -5.71
N ASP A 108 3.10 -15.10 -6.84
CA ASP A 108 1.64 -15.21 -6.88
C ASP A 108 1.18 -16.59 -6.40
N ALA A 109 1.79 -17.65 -6.94
CA ALA A 109 1.48 -19.02 -6.54
C ALA A 109 1.69 -19.24 -5.03
N THR A 110 2.76 -18.64 -4.47
CA THR A 110 3.03 -18.68 -3.02
C THR A 110 1.96 -17.91 -2.25
N ALA A 111 1.66 -16.67 -2.64
CA ALA A 111 0.64 -15.84 -2.02
C ALA A 111 -0.71 -16.55 -1.99
N ILE A 112 -1.22 -16.99 -3.14
CA ILE A 112 -2.53 -17.61 -3.31
C ILE A 112 -2.66 -18.92 -2.52
N ALA A 113 -1.60 -19.73 -2.50
CA ALA A 113 -1.56 -20.98 -1.73
C ALA A 113 -1.62 -20.74 -0.21
N ASN A 114 -1.22 -19.54 0.24
CA ASN A 114 -1.21 -19.14 1.63
C ASN A 114 -2.30 -18.11 1.99
N LEU A 115 -3.17 -17.73 1.05
CA LEU A 115 -4.36 -16.97 1.36
C LEU A 115 -5.49 -17.92 1.84
N PRO A 116 -6.27 -17.57 2.87
CA PRO A 116 -7.44 -18.34 3.30
C PRO A 116 -8.35 -18.76 2.13
N THR A 117 -8.75 -20.03 2.08
CA THR A 117 -9.55 -20.55 0.95
C THR A 117 -11.05 -20.36 1.13
N GLY A 118 -11.49 -19.93 2.32
CA GLY A 118 -12.89 -19.64 2.62
C GLY A 118 -13.32 -18.28 2.08
N SER A 119 -14.53 -17.86 2.47
CA SER A 119 -15.06 -16.52 2.15
C SER A 119 -14.61 -15.43 3.12
N SER A 120 -13.74 -15.77 4.08
CA SER A 120 -13.23 -14.85 5.09
C SER A 120 -11.79 -15.20 5.50
N PHE A 121 -11.15 -14.26 6.18
CA PHE A 121 -9.82 -14.36 6.77
C PHE A 121 -9.85 -14.03 8.27
N ALA A 122 -8.77 -14.32 8.98
CA ALA A 122 -8.64 -14.02 10.41
C ALA A 122 -7.78 -12.78 10.64
N LEU A 123 -8.20 -11.94 11.56
CA LEU A 123 -7.52 -10.72 11.99
C LEU A 123 -7.05 -10.86 13.44
N TRP A 124 -5.79 -10.52 13.68
CA TRP A 124 -5.32 -10.11 14.99
C TRP A 124 -5.54 -8.61 15.10
N ILE A 125 -6.48 -8.17 15.95
CA ILE A 125 -7.00 -6.80 15.99
C ILE A 125 -7.09 -6.27 17.43
N ASN A 126 -6.96 -4.96 17.62
CA ASN A 126 -7.12 -4.28 18.91
C ASN A 126 -8.07 -3.09 18.77
N LEU A 127 -8.24 -2.27 19.83
CA LEU A 127 -8.96 -0.99 19.81
C LEU A 127 -10.46 -1.01 19.43
N THR A 128 -11.07 -2.16 19.16
CA THR A 128 -12.50 -2.26 18.87
C THR A 128 -13.37 -2.07 20.12
N GLY A 129 -14.63 -1.71 19.92
CA GLY A 129 -15.61 -1.53 21.01
C GLY A 129 -16.08 -2.84 21.63
N ASP A 130 -16.05 -3.92 20.86
CA ASP A 130 -16.39 -5.30 21.25
C ASP A 130 -15.17 -6.11 21.72
N ASN A 131 -14.00 -5.47 21.88
CA ASN A 131 -12.79 -6.14 22.35
C ASN A 131 -13.05 -6.84 23.71
N PRO A 132 -12.80 -8.16 23.83
CA PRO A 132 -13.09 -8.95 25.03
C PRO A 132 -12.24 -8.52 26.25
N ASN A 133 -11.14 -7.81 26.03
CA ASN A 133 -10.30 -7.23 27.09
C ASN A 133 -10.80 -5.85 27.56
N GLY A 134 -11.96 -5.41 27.07
CA GLY A 134 -12.57 -4.11 27.32
C GLY A 134 -12.57 -3.23 26.08
N ALA A 135 -13.62 -2.41 25.96
CA ALA A 135 -13.77 -1.44 24.87
C ALA A 135 -12.51 -0.59 24.65
N ALA A 136 -12.06 -0.48 23.40
CA ALA A 136 -10.83 0.20 22.99
C ALA A 136 -9.54 -0.31 23.66
N SER A 137 -9.52 -1.56 24.15
CA SER A 137 -8.31 -2.13 24.74
C SER A 137 -7.19 -2.26 23.71
N LEU A 138 -5.97 -1.90 24.13
CA LEU A 138 -4.75 -2.11 23.37
C LEU A 138 -4.34 -3.59 23.33
N THR A 139 -4.91 -4.42 24.20
CA THR A 139 -4.66 -5.87 24.17
C THR A 139 -5.39 -6.45 22.96
N PRO A 140 -4.66 -6.99 21.97
CA PRO A 140 -5.32 -7.51 20.78
C PRO A 140 -6.03 -8.83 21.07
N TYR A 141 -6.95 -9.20 20.19
CA TYR A 141 -7.68 -10.44 20.20
C TYR A 141 -7.82 -10.99 18.78
N LEU A 142 -8.16 -12.28 18.68
CA LEU A 142 -8.44 -12.93 17.42
C LEU A 142 -9.88 -12.62 17.03
N ASP A 143 -10.04 -11.97 15.89
CA ASP A 143 -11.31 -11.77 15.19
C ASP A 143 -11.31 -12.64 13.93
N SER A 144 -12.16 -13.65 13.93
CA SER A 144 -12.25 -14.64 12.86
C SER A 144 -13.67 -15.17 12.72
N ASP A 145 -14.66 -14.30 12.96
CA ASP A 145 -16.07 -14.66 13.03
C ASP A 145 -16.77 -14.66 11.66
N GLY A 146 -16.06 -14.20 10.62
CA GLY A 146 -16.56 -14.16 9.24
C GLY A 146 -17.54 -13.04 8.98
N SER A 147 -17.58 -12.02 9.85
CA SER A 147 -18.32 -10.77 9.62
C SER A 147 -17.65 -9.90 8.55
N ASP A 148 -18.28 -8.77 8.21
CA ASP A 148 -17.93 -7.97 7.03
C ASP A 148 -16.46 -7.51 7.00
N ASN A 149 -15.84 -7.21 8.14
CA ASN A 149 -14.42 -6.82 8.22
C ASN A 149 -13.45 -8.01 8.01
N ASN A 150 -13.94 -9.25 8.11
CA ASN A 150 -13.22 -10.48 7.80
C ASN A 150 -13.56 -11.03 6.41
N SER A 151 -14.60 -10.54 5.73
CA SER A 151 -15.11 -11.10 4.47
C SER A 151 -15.11 -10.13 3.29
N THR A 152 -14.59 -8.92 3.48
CA THR A 152 -14.46 -7.90 2.42
C THR A 152 -13.05 -7.34 2.35
N ILE A 153 -12.66 -6.87 1.16
CA ILE A 153 -11.37 -6.22 0.93
C ILE A 153 -11.64 -4.87 0.26
N ARG A 154 -10.95 -3.84 0.75
CA ARG A 154 -10.94 -2.52 0.16
C ARG A 154 -9.74 -2.38 -0.79
N LEU A 155 -9.99 -1.98 -2.02
CA LEU A 155 -8.97 -1.89 -3.06
C LEU A 155 -8.94 -0.48 -3.62
N THR A 156 -7.75 0.01 -3.97
CA THR A 156 -7.68 1.14 -4.89
C THR A 156 -8.19 0.71 -6.26
N THR A 157 -8.75 1.63 -7.04
CA THR A 157 -9.17 1.30 -8.41
C THR A 157 -8.00 0.88 -9.29
N ALA A 158 -6.76 1.28 -8.96
CA ALA A 158 -5.57 0.75 -9.57
C ALA A 158 -5.38 -0.75 -9.32
N ASN A 159 -5.59 -1.25 -8.10
CA ASN A 159 -5.58 -2.69 -7.83
C ASN A 159 -6.72 -3.42 -8.55
N ILE A 160 -7.91 -2.82 -8.61
CA ILE A 160 -9.05 -3.41 -9.33
C ILE A 160 -8.69 -3.62 -10.81
N LYS A 161 -8.09 -2.61 -11.45
CA LYS A 161 -7.62 -2.71 -12.84
C LYS A 161 -6.50 -3.73 -13.01
N ALA A 162 -5.55 -3.78 -12.09
CA ALA A 162 -4.46 -4.75 -12.13
C ALA A 162 -5.00 -6.19 -12.06
N LEU A 163 -6.00 -6.45 -11.22
CA LEU A 163 -6.69 -7.75 -11.12
C LEU A 163 -7.60 -8.09 -12.31
N GLY A 164 -7.58 -7.30 -13.39
CA GLY A 164 -8.45 -7.47 -14.57
C GLY A 164 -9.94 -7.20 -14.31
N LEU A 165 -10.29 -6.58 -13.18
CA LEU A 165 -11.66 -6.22 -12.84
C LEU A 165 -12.03 -4.85 -13.43
N SER A 166 -13.33 -4.62 -13.62
CA SER A 166 -13.84 -3.35 -14.16
C SER A 166 -14.24 -2.39 -13.04
N THR A 167 -13.92 -1.11 -13.22
CA THR A 167 -14.37 0.02 -12.37
C THR A 167 -15.03 1.08 -13.24
N SER A 168 -15.98 1.83 -12.68
CA SER A 168 -16.60 2.98 -13.36
C SER A 168 -15.82 4.28 -13.19
N GLN A 169 -14.75 4.26 -12.39
CA GLN A 169 -13.95 5.44 -12.08
C GLN A 169 -13.02 5.78 -13.25
N THR A 170 -13.02 7.06 -13.64
CA THR A 170 -12.20 7.55 -14.75
C THR A 170 -10.78 7.92 -14.29
N SER A 171 -10.65 8.39 -13.05
CA SER A 171 -9.39 8.73 -12.38
C SER A 171 -9.18 7.80 -11.18
N ASP A 172 -7.97 7.25 -11.06
CA ASP A 172 -7.62 6.32 -9.98
C ASP A 172 -7.09 7.04 -8.74
N ALA A 173 -6.41 8.18 -8.95
CA ALA A 173 -5.87 8.99 -7.90
C ALA A 173 -5.69 10.45 -8.33
N SER A 174 -5.59 11.34 -7.35
CA SER A 174 -5.05 12.68 -7.52
C SER A 174 -3.88 12.88 -6.57
N ILE A 175 -2.78 13.40 -7.12
CA ILE A 175 -1.56 13.71 -6.36
C ILE A 175 -1.22 15.17 -6.57
N SER A 176 -1.06 15.92 -5.50
CA SER A 176 -0.61 17.31 -5.58
C SER A 176 0.55 17.58 -4.65
N PHE A 177 1.56 18.29 -5.15
CA PHE A 177 2.71 18.77 -4.37
C PHE A 177 2.59 20.26 -4.09
N ASN A 178 3.02 20.66 -2.89
CA ASN A 178 2.94 22.05 -2.43
C ASN A 178 4.01 22.92 -3.10
N SER A 179 3.60 23.83 -3.97
CA SER A 179 4.52 24.72 -4.68
C SER A 179 5.32 25.69 -3.79
N ASN A 180 4.96 25.81 -2.51
CA ASN A 180 5.70 26.64 -1.53
C ASN A 180 6.87 25.88 -0.87
N VAL A 181 7.04 24.59 -1.16
CA VAL A 181 8.15 23.77 -0.67
C VAL A 181 9.25 23.73 -1.73
N SER A 182 10.51 23.77 -1.28
CA SER A 182 11.67 23.65 -2.17
C SER A 182 11.90 22.20 -2.57
N PHE A 183 11.78 21.92 -3.86
CA PHE A 183 12.01 20.59 -4.42
C PHE A 183 13.19 20.61 -5.38
N ASP A 184 13.92 19.50 -5.39
CA ASP A 184 14.84 19.15 -6.45
C ASP A 184 14.11 18.25 -7.45
N PHE A 185 14.18 18.62 -8.73
CA PHE A 185 13.54 17.90 -9.83
C PHE A 185 14.56 17.11 -10.66
N ASP A 186 15.86 17.23 -10.36
CA ASP A 186 16.95 16.49 -11.01
C ASP A 186 17.73 15.71 -9.97
N ARG A 187 17.80 14.38 -10.13
CA ARG A 187 18.54 13.50 -9.21
C ARG A 187 19.94 13.16 -9.72
N SER A 188 20.28 13.58 -10.94
CA SER A 188 21.48 13.12 -11.64
C SER A 188 22.78 13.70 -11.07
N ASP A 189 22.69 14.82 -10.33
CA ASP A 189 23.80 15.49 -9.67
C ASP A 189 23.71 15.47 -8.13
N GLY A 190 22.84 14.62 -7.59
CA GLY A 190 22.52 14.54 -6.17
C GLY A 190 21.18 15.22 -5.85
N ILE A 191 20.93 15.49 -4.57
CA ILE A 191 19.76 16.27 -4.14
C ILE A 191 20.28 17.56 -3.51
N SER A 192 19.82 18.69 -4.03
CA SER A 192 20.19 20.03 -3.58
C SER A 192 19.95 20.21 -2.08
N ALA A 193 20.93 20.81 -1.38
CA ALA A 193 20.83 21.05 0.05
C ALA A 193 19.63 21.94 0.39
N GLY A 194 18.75 21.48 1.29
CA GLY A 194 17.53 22.18 1.69
C GLY A 194 16.31 21.91 0.81
N SER A 195 16.44 21.07 -0.22
CA SER A 195 15.35 20.64 -1.09
C SER A 195 14.95 19.18 -0.83
N TYR A 196 13.70 18.85 -1.15
CA TYR A 196 13.19 17.48 -1.18
C TYR A 196 13.35 16.87 -2.58
N ASP A 197 13.66 15.58 -2.67
CA ASP A 197 13.68 14.82 -3.93
C ASP A 197 12.24 14.68 -4.49
N PHE A 198 11.88 15.45 -5.51
CA PHE A 198 10.53 15.42 -6.06
C PHE A 198 10.21 14.06 -6.69
N VAL A 199 11.12 13.48 -7.47
CA VAL A 199 10.87 12.21 -8.16
C VAL A 199 10.71 11.09 -7.14
N GLY A 200 11.55 11.07 -6.11
CA GLY A 200 11.45 10.12 -5.00
C GLY A 200 10.13 10.25 -4.24
N MET A 201 9.72 11.48 -3.90
CA MET A 201 8.44 11.70 -3.24
C MET A 201 7.26 11.37 -4.16
N ALA A 202 7.29 11.76 -5.45
CA ALA A 202 6.23 11.42 -6.40
C ALA A 202 6.10 9.90 -6.57
N ALA A 203 7.21 9.15 -6.53
CA ALA A 203 7.17 7.69 -6.55
C ALA A 203 6.49 7.13 -5.29
N HIS A 204 6.76 7.71 -4.12
CA HIS A 204 6.07 7.37 -2.87
C HIS A 204 4.56 7.64 -2.96
N GLU A 205 4.15 8.83 -3.42
CA GLU A 205 2.74 9.18 -3.60
C GLU A 205 2.02 8.27 -4.62
N ILE A 206 2.69 7.90 -5.72
CA ILE A 206 2.16 6.90 -6.67
C ILE A 206 2.02 5.53 -5.99
N GLY A 207 2.90 5.16 -5.07
CA GLY A 207 2.78 3.95 -4.26
C GLY A 207 1.44 3.87 -3.52
N HIS A 208 1.00 4.97 -2.89
CA HIS A 208 -0.32 5.01 -2.25
C HIS A 208 -1.45 4.78 -3.26
N ALA A 209 -1.38 5.41 -4.45
CA ALA A 209 -2.36 5.19 -5.52
C ALA A 209 -2.40 3.72 -5.99
N LEU A 210 -1.25 3.05 -6.01
CA LEU A 210 -1.11 1.63 -6.36
C LEU A 210 -1.54 0.68 -5.24
N GLY A 211 -2.00 1.18 -4.09
CA GLY A 211 -2.52 0.35 -3.01
C GLY A 211 -1.49 -0.12 -2.00
N PHE A 212 -0.29 0.49 -1.95
CA PHE A 212 0.63 0.36 -0.80
C PHE A 212 0.09 1.18 0.38
N ILE A 213 -1.08 0.79 0.86
CA ILE A 213 -1.85 1.46 1.90
C ILE A 213 -2.35 0.42 2.90
N SER A 214 -2.51 0.83 4.15
CA SER A 214 -3.09 -0.01 5.19
C SER A 214 -4.33 0.64 5.77
N GLY A 215 -5.33 -0.20 6.10
CA GLY A 215 -6.55 0.25 6.77
C GLY A 215 -6.36 0.49 8.26
N VAL A 216 -5.19 0.12 8.81
CA VAL A 216 -4.86 0.26 10.23
C VAL A 216 -4.92 1.71 10.68
N ASN A 217 -4.72 2.68 9.79
CA ASN A 217 -4.89 4.09 10.13
C ASN A 217 -6.32 4.41 10.58
N ILE A 218 -7.34 3.82 9.96
CA ILE A 218 -8.74 3.99 10.38
C ILE A 218 -8.95 3.40 11.77
N LEU A 219 -8.38 2.22 12.06
CA LEU A 219 -8.45 1.62 13.39
C LEU A 219 -7.79 2.50 14.45
N ASP A 220 -6.58 2.98 14.16
CA ASP A 220 -5.75 3.78 15.06
C ASP A 220 -6.42 5.10 15.46
N TYR A 221 -7.03 5.80 14.49
CA TYR A 221 -7.71 7.08 14.73
C TYR A 221 -9.14 6.95 15.28
N ASN A 222 -9.77 5.78 15.14
CA ASN A 222 -11.19 5.58 15.50
C ASN A 222 -11.34 4.38 16.45
N PRO A 223 -10.80 4.46 17.69
CA PRO A 223 -10.99 3.41 18.67
C PRO A 223 -12.46 3.33 19.11
N ASN A 224 -12.84 2.20 19.71
CA ASN A 224 -14.17 1.92 20.26
C ASN A 224 -15.29 1.76 19.22
N HIS A 225 -14.95 1.49 17.95
CA HIS A 225 -15.92 1.06 16.95
C HIS A 225 -16.05 -0.47 16.95
N SER A 226 -17.25 -0.99 16.65
CA SER A 226 -17.42 -2.44 16.46
C SER A 226 -16.51 -2.95 15.36
N SER A 227 -15.83 -4.08 15.60
CA SER A 227 -15.00 -4.81 14.63
C SER A 227 -15.68 -4.94 13.28
N ASN A 228 -16.95 -5.38 13.27
CA ASN A 228 -17.73 -5.64 12.04
C ASN A 228 -17.88 -4.40 11.14
N ASN A 229 -17.81 -3.18 11.72
CA ASN A 229 -17.92 -1.93 10.96
C ASN A 229 -16.57 -1.45 10.38
N LEU A 230 -15.47 -2.12 10.71
CA LEU A 230 -14.12 -1.76 10.29
C LEU A 230 -13.73 -2.49 9.00
N THR A 231 -14.56 -2.33 7.96
CA THR A 231 -14.42 -2.96 6.62
C THR A 231 -13.34 -2.30 5.75
N TYR A 232 -12.17 -2.06 6.34
CA TYR A 232 -11.11 -1.24 5.78
C TYR A 232 -9.81 -2.00 5.51
N VAL A 233 -9.78 -3.32 5.68
CA VAL A 233 -8.65 -4.18 5.31
C VAL A 233 -8.36 -4.00 3.82
N ASN A 234 -7.15 -3.54 3.49
CA ASN A 234 -6.72 -3.39 2.10
C ASN A 234 -5.97 -4.63 1.60
N SER A 235 -5.74 -4.72 0.29
CA SER A 235 -4.94 -5.78 -0.33
C SER A 235 -3.57 -5.97 0.34
N PHE A 236 -2.88 -4.88 0.69
CA PHE A 236 -1.56 -4.94 1.32
C PHE A 236 -1.61 -5.47 2.77
N ASP A 237 -2.72 -5.27 3.48
CA ASP A 237 -2.93 -5.80 4.84
C ASP A 237 -2.99 -7.34 4.86
N LEU A 238 -3.35 -7.99 3.75
CA LEU A 238 -3.35 -9.45 3.62
C LEU A 238 -1.96 -10.08 3.75
N PHE A 239 -0.91 -9.26 3.68
CA PHE A 239 0.49 -9.68 3.80
C PHE A 239 1.17 -9.08 5.03
N ARG A 240 0.42 -8.42 5.91
CA ARG A 240 0.91 -7.83 7.16
C ARG A 240 0.84 -8.84 8.29
N PHE A 241 1.98 -9.18 8.88
CA PHE A 241 2.08 -10.15 9.97
C PHE A 241 2.93 -9.63 11.13
N SER A 242 2.76 -10.25 12.29
CA SER A 242 3.68 -10.15 13.42
C SER A 242 3.90 -11.54 14.01
N SER A 243 4.93 -11.69 14.85
CA SER A 243 5.14 -12.97 15.54
C SER A 243 3.92 -13.36 16.39
N GLN A 244 3.18 -12.39 16.93
CA GLN A 244 1.98 -12.67 17.72
C GLN A 244 0.78 -13.07 16.86
N SER A 245 0.58 -12.45 15.70
CA SER A 245 -0.49 -12.85 14.78
C SER A 245 -0.22 -14.25 14.24
N TYR A 246 1.03 -14.53 13.81
CA TYR A 246 1.43 -15.87 13.37
C TYR A 246 1.21 -16.94 14.46
N ASN A 247 1.45 -16.61 15.73
CA ASN A 247 1.19 -17.51 16.85
C ASN A 247 -0.31 -17.80 17.09
N GLN A 248 -1.23 -16.99 16.57
CA GLN A 248 -2.67 -17.34 16.58
C GLN A 248 -3.03 -18.35 15.50
N GLY A 249 -2.19 -18.48 14.48
CA GLY A 249 -2.37 -19.39 13.37
C GLY A 249 -1.75 -18.82 12.09
N LYS A 250 -1.27 -19.73 11.25
CA LYS A 250 -0.82 -19.38 9.90
C LYS A 250 -1.94 -18.64 9.16
N ASN A 251 -1.58 -17.59 8.42
CA ASN A 251 -2.51 -16.71 7.68
C ASN A 251 -3.38 -15.79 8.57
N THR A 252 -3.08 -15.67 9.88
CA THR A 252 -3.70 -14.64 10.72
C THR A 252 -3.00 -13.32 10.48
N LEU A 253 -3.71 -12.41 9.83
CA LEU A 253 -3.21 -11.08 9.50
C LEU A 253 -3.04 -10.27 10.78
N ASP A 254 -1.99 -9.47 10.89
CA ASP A 254 -1.91 -8.47 11.94
C ASP A 254 -2.56 -7.18 11.45
N TRP A 255 -3.71 -6.82 12.01
CA TRP A 255 -4.42 -5.57 11.73
C TRP A 255 -4.55 -4.74 13.01
N THR A 256 -3.52 -4.77 13.85
CA THR A 256 -3.42 -3.94 15.07
C THR A 256 -2.74 -2.60 14.81
N ALA A 257 -3.13 -1.59 15.59
CA ALA A 257 -2.38 -0.35 15.79
C ALA A 257 -1.70 -0.38 17.17
N ASP A 258 -0.40 -0.65 17.19
CA ASP A 258 0.43 -0.77 18.39
C ASP A 258 1.93 -0.76 18.02
N PRO A 259 2.87 -0.53 18.96
CA PRO A 259 4.28 -0.30 18.60
C PRO A 259 5.07 -1.58 18.28
N ARG A 260 4.42 -2.74 18.12
CA ARG A 260 5.12 -4.01 17.79
C ARG A 260 5.52 -4.00 16.32
N ASP A 261 6.70 -4.50 16.00
CA ASP A 261 7.15 -4.62 14.62
C ASP A 261 6.20 -5.49 13.77
N LYS A 262 6.00 -5.07 12.53
CA LYS A 262 5.15 -5.74 11.55
C LYS A 262 5.97 -6.02 10.30
N TYR A 263 5.81 -7.19 9.72
CA TYR A 263 6.58 -7.63 8.57
C TYR A 263 5.70 -8.09 7.42
N PHE A 264 6.28 -8.01 6.22
CA PHE A 264 5.67 -8.53 4.99
C PHE A 264 6.01 -10.01 4.79
N SER A 265 5.03 -10.80 4.41
CA SER A 265 5.18 -12.23 4.13
C SER A 265 4.16 -12.70 3.09
N LEU A 266 4.61 -13.45 2.08
CA LEU A 266 3.75 -14.10 1.09
C LEU A 266 3.29 -15.51 1.52
N ASP A 267 3.95 -16.10 2.52
CA ASP A 267 3.76 -17.51 2.90
C ASP A 267 2.99 -17.67 4.22
N GLY A 268 2.02 -16.77 4.44
CA GLY A 268 1.10 -16.85 5.57
C GLY A 268 1.72 -16.44 6.91
N GLY A 269 2.75 -15.61 6.87
CA GLY A 269 3.49 -15.15 8.04
C GLY A 269 4.68 -16.04 8.42
N THR A 270 5.01 -17.07 7.63
CA THR A 270 6.06 -18.04 7.98
C THR A 270 7.46 -17.44 7.83
N THR A 271 7.70 -16.73 6.72
CA THR A 271 8.97 -16.07 6.39
C THR A 271 8.81 -14.56 6.51
N VAL A 272 9.73 -13.93 7.25
CA VAL A 272 9.91 -12.47 7.27
C VAL A 272 10.64 -12.07 5.99
N MET A 273 9.90 -11.65 4.96
CA MET A 273 10.50 -11.24 3.68
C MET A 273 11.03 -9.80 3.75
N VAL A 274 10.26 -8.91 4.39
CA VAL A 274 10.68 -7.54 4.68
C VAL A 274 10.31 -7.23 6.13
N ALA A 275 11.33 -7.00 6.96
CA ALA A 275 11.15 -6.53 8.33
C ALA A 275 10.74 -5.05 8.33
N ASP A 276 9.98 -4.62 9.34
CA ASP A 276 9.52 -3.23 9.51
C ASP A 276 8.83 -2.66 8.25
N ALA A 277 8.12 -3.52 7.52
CA ALA A 277 7.54 -3.21 6.22
C ALA A 277 6.31 -2.28 6.29
N PHE A 278 5.77 -2.09 7.50
CA PHE A 278 4.55 -1.34 7.72
C PHE A 278 4.75 -0.33 8.84
N SER A 279 4.23 0.88 8.63
CA SER A 279 3.94 1.76 9.75
C SER A 279 2.91 1.11 10.68
N THR A 280 3.00 1.44 11.96
CA THR A 280 2.23 0.80 13.02
C THR A 280 1.13 1.67 13.63
N GLY A 281 1.00 2.91 13.17
CA GLY A 281 -0.04 3.86 13.58
C GLY A 281 0.54 5.14 14.17
N VAL A 282 -0.18 6.25 14.01
CA VAL A 282 0.23 7.56 14.50
C VAL A 282 -0.02 7.70 15.99
N LEU A 283 -1.18 7.27 16.48
CA LEU A 283 -1.61 7.48 17.87
C LEU A 283 -1.10 6.37 18.80
N HIS A 284 -1.17 5.13 18.36
CA HIS A 284 -0.83 3.97 19.20
C HIS A 284 0.42 3.21 18.73
N GLY A 285 1.01 3.61 17.61
CA GLY A 285 2.18 2.95 17.00
C GLY A 285 3.47 3.77 17.04
N ASP A 286 4.14 3.82 15.90
CA ASP A 286 5.45 4.46 15.67
C ASP A 286 5.38 5.96 15.35
N GLY A 287 4.17 6.52 15.23
CA GLY A 287 3.94 7.93 14.94
C GLY A 287 3.82 8.26 13.45
N TYR A 288 3.81 7.25 12.56
CA TYR A 288 3.68 7.44 11.11
C TYR A 288 2.33 6.94 10.60
N ASP A 289 1.85 7.45 9.47
CA ASP A 289 0.59 6.99 8.86
C ASP A 289 0.81 5.63 8.16
N PRO A 290 0.02 4.59 8.48
CA PRO A 290 0.00 3.34 7.72
C PRO A 290 -0.57 3.43 6.29
N GLY A 291 -1.32 4.49 5.96
CA GLY A 291 -2.08 4.61 4.71
C GLY A 291 -1.63 5.70 3.76
#